data_AF-A0A6B0T0S6-F1
#
_entry.id   AF-A0A6B0T0S6-F1
#
_cell.length_a   1.000
_cell.length_b   1.000
_cell.length_c   1.000
_cell.angle_alpha   90.00
_cell.angle_beta   90.00
_cell.angle_gamma   90.00
#
_symmetry.space_group_name_H-M   'P 1'
#
loop_
_entity.id
_entity.type
_entity.pdbx_description
1 polymer ?
#
loop_
_entity_poly.entity_id
_entity_poly.type
_entity_poly.pdbx_seq_one_letter_code
_entity_poly.pdbx_strand_id
1 'polypeptide(L)'
;MDDDVAAKAAAAREQLAERDGVLVAFSGGVDSSVVAALARDALGDDAIACTAKSETLPAEELDDATRVADDIGIDHTIVEFSELDDPDFVANGDDRCYHCRTMRLSRMYEAAADRGIGTVCDGTNASDPGEGHRPGLDAVEELDVVSPLLQAGITKDEVRQIAEHYGLDVADKPSMACLSSRIPTGLEVTEERLTRIEKAERLLRTWGFSQFRVRDHDGLARIEVGADELETALNPDFVAAARDHMLDLGFDHVTLDLQGYETGSVSPASEADADGAGDARAVNTEGEPVVEDVFARDYPTS
;
A
#
# COMPACT_ATOMS: atom_id res chain seq x y z
N MET A 1 -6.87 -19.63 15.35
CA MET A 1 -7.27 -18.36 15.96
C MET A 1 -7.37 -18.57 17.46
N ASP A 2 -6.68 -17.74 18.24
CA ASP A 2 -6.73 -17.75 19.71
C ASP A 2 -8.10 -17.25 20.23
N ASP A 3 -8.48 -17.63 21.45
CA ASP A 3 -9.77 -17.27 22.07
C ASP A 3 -9.96 -15.74 22.20
N ASP A 4 -8.89 -14.98 22.46
CA ASP A 4 -8.96 -13.51 22.55
C ASP A 4 -9.27 -12.89 21.18
N VAL A 5 -8.59 -13.35 20.13
CA VAL A 5 -8.81 -12.90 18.75
C VAL A 5 -10.22 -13.25 18.28
N ALA A 6 -10.71 -14.44 18.65
CA ALA A 6 -12.07 -14.86 18.37
C ALA A 6 -13.11 -13.93 19.03
N ALA A 7 -12.87 -13.51 20.28
CA ALA A 7 -13.75 -12.59 20.98
C ALA A 7 -13.76 -11.19 20.34
N LYS A 8 -12.59 -10.66 19.92
CA LYS A 8 -12.52 -9.39 19.20
C LYS A 8 -13.22 -9.45 17.84
N ALA A 9 -13.03 -10.53 17.08
CA ALA A 9 -13.71 -10.75 15.81
C ALA A 9 -15.24 -10.83 16.01
N ALA A 10 -15.70 -11.52 17.06
CA ALA A 10 -17.12 -11.57 17.42
C ALA A 10 -17.66 -10.18 17.77
N ALA A 11 -16.92 -9.37 18.53
CA ALA A 11 -17.32 -8.00 18.87
C ALA A 11 -17.42 -7.10 17.63
N ALA A 12 -16.46 -7.17 16.69
CA ALA A 12 -16.53 -6.45 15.42
C ALA A 12 -17.76 -6.87 14.59
N ARG A 13 -18.06 -8.18 14.57
CA ARG A 13 -19.23 -8.72 13.88
C ARG A 13 -20.54 -8.27 14.51
N GLU A 14 -20.63 -8.23 15.84
CA GLU A 14 -21.81 -7.72 16.55
C GLU A 14 -22.05 -6.24 16.24
N GLN A 15 -21.01 -5.41 16.22
CA GLN A 15 -21.11 -3.99 15.84
C GLN A 15 -21.61 -3.79 14.40
N LEU A 16 -21.22 -4.68 13.48
CA LEU A 16 -21.72 -4.68 12.10
C LEU A 16 -23.20 -5.10 12.05
N ALA A 17 -23.59 -6.11 12.81
CA ALA A 17 -24.97 -6.61 12.86
C ALA A 17 -25.99 -5.61 13.45
N GLU A 18 -25.54 -4.57 14.16
CA GLU A 18 -26.37 -3.47 14.64
C GLU A 18 -26.80 -2.48 13.54
N ARG A 19 -26.26 -2.63 12.33
CA ARG A 19 -26.54 -1.75 11.18
C ARG A 19 -27.61 -2.37 10.28
N ASP A 20 -28.38 -1.52 9.59
CA ASP A 20 -29.36 -1.97 8.59
C ASP A 20 -28.70 -2.54 7.32
N GLY A 21 -27.43 -2.19 7.08
CA GLY A 21 -26.61 -2.63 5.95
C GLY A 21 -25.29 -1.86 5.93
N VAL A 22 -24.28 -2.40 5.26
CA VAL A 22 -22.94 -1.77 5.20
C VAL A 22 -22.33 -1.85 3.81
N LEU A 23 -21.63 -0.78 3.42
CA LEU A 23 -20.74 -0.77 2.27
C LEU A 23 -19.30 -0.76 2.77
N VAL A 24 -18.53 -1.79 2.43
CA VAL A 24 -17.13 -1.91 2.82
C VAL A 24 -16.25 -1.31 1.72
N ALA A 25 -15.48 -0.27 2.07
CA ALA A 25 -14.42 0.24 1.21
C ALA A 25 -13.34 -0.83 1.06
N PHE A 26 -13.29 -1.44 -0.12
CA PHE A 26 -12.66 -2.72 -0.34
C PHE A 26 -11.54 -2.63 -1.38
N SER A 27 -10.32 -2.93 -0.94
CA SER A 27 -9.11 -2.89 -1.78
C SER A 27 -8.59 -4.27 -2.20
N GLY A 28 -9.21 -5.36 -1.72
CA GLY A 28 -8.68 -6.72 -1.86
C GLY A 28 -7.46 -7.01 -0.98
N GLY A 29 -7.02 -6.04 -0.15
CA GLY A 29 -6.00 -6.26 0.87
C GLY A 29 -6.57 -7.00 2.09
N VAL A 30 -5.69 -7.60 2.89
CA VAL A 30 -6.07 -8.45 4.04
C VAL A 30 -7.02 -7.74 5.02
N ASP A 31 -6.78 -6.46 5.32
CA ASP A 31 -7.59 -5.73 6.31
C ASP A 31 -9.03 -5.51 5.82
N SER A 32 -9.20 -4.98 4.60
CA SER A 32 -10.52 -4.78 4.02
C SER A 32 -11.25 -6.10 3.73
N SER A 33 -10.50 -7.18 3.47
CA SER A 33 -11.06 -8.52 3.23
C SER A 33 -11.60 -9.15 4.51
N VAL A 34 -10.93 -8.94 5.64
CA VAL A 34 -11.45 -9.36 6.95
C VAL A 34 -12.71 -8.57 7.30
N VAL A 35 -12.75 -7.26 7.05
CA VAL A 35 -13.98 -6.46 7.26
C VAL A 35 -15.12 -6.97 6.36
N ALA A 36 -14.85 -7.23 5.09
CA ALA A 36 -15.84 -7.77 4.16
C ALA A 36 -16.35 -9.16 4.61
N ALA A 37 -15.47 -10.05 5.05
CA ALA A 37 -15.85 -11.37 5.55
C ALA A 37 -16.69 -11.29 6.83
N LEU A 38 -16.31 -10.45 7.79
CA LEU A 38 -17.08 -10.20 9.01
C LEU A 38 -18.45 -9.58 8.71
N ALA A 39 -18.51 -8.63 7.77
CA ALA A 39 -19.76 -8.00 7.34
C ALA A 39 -20.68 -9.01 6.65
N ARG A 40 -20.14 -9.84 5.76
CA ARG A 40 -20.88 -10.92 5.10
C ARG A 40 -21.44 -11.93 6.10
N ASP A 41 -20.65 -12.31 7.11
CA ASP A 41 -21.11 -13.22 8.17
C ASP A 41 -22.17 -12.58 9.08
N ALA A 42 -22.08 -11.27 9.34
CA ALA A 42 -23.04 -10.53 10.17
C ALA A 42 -24.38 -10.27 9.48
N LEU A 43 -24.33 -9.81 8.22
CA LEU A 43 -25.45 -9.16 7.53
C LEU A 43 -25.90 -9.89 6.26
N GLY A 44 -25.15 -10.89 5.79
CA GLY A 44 -25.49 -11.63 4.59
C GLY A 44 -25.49 -10.74 3.33
N ASP A 45 -26.66 -10.57 2.72
CA ASP A 45 -26.82 -9.82 1.46
C ASP A 45 -26.93 -8.31 1.67
N ASP A 46 -27.06 -7.84 2.92
CA ASP A 46 -27.04 -6.41 3.27
C ASP A 46 -25.61 -5.86 3.46
N ALA A 47 -24.59 -6.69 3.20
CA ALA A 47 -23.17 -6.30 3.13
C ALA A 47 -22.68 -6.29 1.69
N ILE A 48 -22.06 -5.18 1.29
CA ILE A 48 -21.54 -4.98 -0.08
C ILE A 48 -20.08 -4.53 0.01
N ALA A 49 -19.19 -5.18 -0.74
CA ALA A 49 -17.84 -4.71 -0.96
C ALA A 49 -17.82 -3.71 -2.13
N CYS A 50 -17.11 -2.60 -1.98
CA CYS A 50 -16.99 -1.58 -3.01
C CYS A 50 -15.54 -1.20 -3.27
N THR A 51 -15.08 -1.40 -4.51
CA THR A 51 -13.73 -1.01 -4.94
C THR A 51 -13.76 0.27 -5.74
N ALA A 52 -12.92 1.23 -5.33
CA ALA A 52 -12.74 2.48 -6.05
C ALA A 52 -11.68 2.29 -7.13
N LYS A 53 -12.11 2.31 -8.39
CA LYS A 53 -11.24 2.23 -9.55
C LYS A 53 -10.88 3.64 -10.00
N SER A 54 -9.58 3.88 -10.07
CA SER A 54 -8.95 5.12 -10.50
C SER A 54 -7.59 4.82 -11.13
N GLU A 55 -6.93 5.83 -11.69
CA GLU A 55 -5.63 5.71 -12.36
C GLU A 55 -4.52 5.22 -11.43
N THR A 56 -4.70 5.36 -10.11
CA THR A 56 -3.70 4.92 -9.12
C THR A 56 -3.87 3.49 -8.62
N LEU A 57 -4.96 2.81 -9.01
CA LEU A 57 -5.21 1.40 -8.74
C LEU A 57 -4.70 0.55 -9.93
N PRO A 58 -3.66 -0.29 -9.74
CA PRO A 58 -3.23 -1.21 -10.79
C PRO A 58 -4.36 -2.17 -11.21
N ALA A 59 -4.44 -2.49 -12.50
CA ALA A 59 -5.49 -3.37 -13.02
C ALA A 59 -5.51 -4.75 -12.34
N GLU A 60 -4.33 -5.31 -12.05
CA GLU A 60 -4.21 -6.60 -11.38
C GLU A 60 -4.71 -6.57 -9.93
N GLU A 61 -4.64 -5.42 -9.25
CA GLU A 61 -5.19 -5.28 -7.90
C GLU A 61 -6.72 -5.23 -7.92
N LEU A 62 -7.31 -4.69 -8.99
CA LEU A 62 -8.76 -4.74 -9.20
C LEU A 62 -9.21 -6.19 -9.46
N ASP A 63 -8.50 -6.92 -10.31
CA ASP A 63 -8.77 -8.33 -10.59
C ASP A 63 -8.68 -9.18 -9.30
N ASP A 64 -7.64 -8.94 -8.49
CA ASP A 64 -7.50 -9.57 -7.18
C ASP A 64 -8.64 -9.22 -6.23
N ALA A 65 -9.04 -7.95 -6.16
CA ALA A 65 -10.18 -7.54 -5.33
C ALA A 65 -11.46 -8.29 -5.75
N THR A 66 -11.78 -8.32 -7.04
CA THR A 66 -12.95 -9.06 -7.54
C THR A 66 -12.91 -10.54 -7.16
N ARG A 67 -11.76 -11.20 -7.35
CA ARG A 67 -11.60 -12.61 -6.95
C ARG A 67 -11.81 -12.82 -5.45
N VAL A 68 -11.24 -11.95 -4.61
CA VAL A 68 -11.36 -12.07 -3.16
C VAL A 68 -12.79 -11.82 -2.69
N ALA A 69 -13.52 -10.89 -3.33
CA ALA A 69 -14.94 -10.70 -3.04
C ALA A 69 -15.78 -11.93 -3.41
N ASP A 70 -15.48 -12.56 -4.55
CA ASP A 70 -16.11 -13.82 -4.97
C ASP A 70 -15.81 -14.96 -3.97
N ASP A 71 -14.57 -15.07 -3.49
CA ASP A 71 -14.15 -16.07 -2.51
C ASP A 71 -14.87 -15.88 -1.16
N ILE A 72 -15.10 -14.62 -0.74
CA ILE A 72 -15.90 -14.27 0.44
C ILE A 72 -17.40 -14.53 0.19
N GLY A 73 -17.84 -14.46 -1.06
CA GLY A 73 -19.23 -14.54 -1.47
C GLY A 73 -20.02 -13.28 -1.15
N ILE A 74 -19.38 -12.12 -1.09
CA ILE A 74 -20.01 -10.80 -0.85
C ILE A 74 -20.33 -10.12 -2.19
N ASP A 75 -21.45 -9.38 -2.27
CA ASP A 75 -21.73 -8.58 -3.47
C ASP A 75 -20.62 -7.54 -3.68
N HIS A 76 -20.12 -7.43 -4.90
CA HIS A 76 -19.00 -6.56 -5.24
C HIS A 76 -19.41 -5.54 -6.29
N THR A 77 -19.26 -4.26 -5.95
CA THR A 77 -19.47 -3.16 -6.88
C THR A 77 -18.17 -2.39 -7.11
N ILE A 78 -18.00 -1.88 -8.32
CA ILE A 78 -16.88 -1.03 -8.70
C ILE A 78 -17.43 0.37 -8.94
N VAL A 79 -16.80 1.36 -8.32
CA VAL A 79 -17.08 2.78 -8.58
C VAL A 79 -15.87 3.40 -9.27
N GLU A 80 -16.13 4.13 -10.35
CA GLU A 80 -15.09 4.83 -11.10
C GLU A 80 -15.06 6.30 -10.70
N PHE A 81 -13.85 6.85 -10.58
CA PHE A 81 -13.54 8.25 -10.35
C PHE A 81 -12.08 8.51 -10.77
N SER A 82 -11.71 9.78 -10.94
CA SER A 82 -10.36 10.20 -11.27
C SER A 82 -9.80 11.00 -10.11
N GLU A 83 -8.67 10.56 -9.55
CA GLU A 83 -7.94 11.39 -8.57
C GLU A 83 -7.23 12.56 -9.26
N LEU A 84 -7.04 12.48 -10.58
CA LEU A 84 -6.43 13.52 -11.40
C LEU A 84 -7.35 14.73 -11.63
N ASP A 85 -8.64 14.61 -11.28
CA ASP A 85 -9.60 15.71 -11.32
C ASP A 85 -9.39 16.71 -10.17
N ASP A 86 -8.63 16.32 -9.13
CA ASP A 86 -8.32 17.14 -7.97
C ASP A 86 -6.90 17.73 -8.07
N PRO A 87 -6.76 19.06 -8.20
CA PRO A 87 -5.46 19.71 -8.30
C PRO A 87 -4.59 19.49 -7.04
N ASP A 88 -5.18 19.32 -5.86
CA ASP A 88 -4.43 19.10 -4.61
C ASP A 88 -3.84 17.68 -4.57
N PHE A 89 -4.51 16.69 -5.17
CA PHE A 89 -3.93 15.37 -5.41
C PHE A 89 -2.82 15.41 -6.46
N VAL A 90 -3.08 16.07 -7.60
CA VAL A 90 -2.11 16.18 -8.72
C VAL A 90 -0.81 16.84 -8.27
N ALA A 91 -0.88 17.86 -7.41
CA ALA A 91 0.29 18.55 -6.87
C ALA A 91 1.25 17.65 -6.07
N ASN A 92 0.77 16.49 -5.61
CA ASN A 92 1.56 15.48 -4.91
C ASN A 92 2.24 16.01 -3.62
N GLY A 93 1.53 16.85 -2.86
CA GLY A 93 1.97 17.35 -1.56
C GLY A 93 1.96 16.30 -0.46
N ASP A 94 2.37 16.69 0.75
CA ASP A 94 2.38 15.82 1.93
C ASP A 94 0.97 15.34 2.33
N ASP A 95 -0.05 16.13 1.96
CA ASP A 95 -1.48 15.89 2.18
C ASP A 95 -2.17 15.13 1.02
N ARG A 96 -1.44 14.70 -0.03
CA ARG A 96 -2.01 13.93 -1.15
C ARG A 96 -2.87 12.75 -0.68
N CYS A 97 -2.41 12.04 0.36
CA CYS A 97 -3.13 10.88 0.91
C CYS A 97 -4.46 11.26 1.56
N TYR A 98 -4.58 12.46 2.13
CA TYR A 98 -5.86 13.00 2.63
C TYR A 98 -6.82 13.22 1.47
N HIS A 99 -6.43 14.01 0.46
CA HIS A 99 -7.28 14.30 -0.71
C HIS A 99 -7.74 13.04 -1.43
N CYS A 100 -6.79 12.11 -1.67
CA CYS A 100 -7.08 10.79 -2.23
C CYS A 100 -8.14 10.02 -1.44
N ARG A 101 -7.98 9.95 -0.11
CA ARG A 101 -8.89 9.20 0.76
C ARG A 101 -10.26 9.87 0.86
N THR A 102 -10.31 11.20 0.94
CA THR A 102 -11.55 11.99 0.94
C THR A 102 -12.35 11.77 -0.34
N MET A 103 -11.73 11.88 -1.52
CA MET A 103 -12.40 11.63 -2.80
C MET A 103 -12.96 10.21 -2.87
N ARG A 104 -12.14 9.22 -2.50
CA ARG A 104 -12.50 7.81 -2.52
C ARG A 104 -13.69 7.53 -1.62
N LEU A 105 -13.62 7.93 -0.35
CA LEU A 105 -14.67 7.70 0.63
C LEU A 105 -15.95 8.47 0.29
N SER A 106 -15.86 9.69 -0.24
CA SER A 106 -17.03 10.43 -0.74
C SER A 106 -17.75 9.65 -1.83
N ARG A 107 -17.00 9.07 -2.78
CA ARG A 107 -17.59 8.21 -3.83
C ARG A 107 -18.23 6.94 -3.28
N MET A 108 -17.67 6.38 -2.21
CA MET A 108 -18.25 5.24 -1.50
C MET A 108 -19.58 5.60 -0.83
N TYR A 109 -19.66 6.77 -0.21
CA TYR A 109 -20.91 7.26 0.39
C TYR A 109 -21.99 7.53 -0.64
N GLU A 110 -21.65 8.09 -1.81
CA GLU A 110 -22.60 8.23 -2.92
C GLU A 110 -23.15 6.86 -3.35
N ALA A 111 -22.27 5.88 -3.53
CA ALA A 111 -22.66 4.53 -3.93
C ALA A 111 -23.47 3.77 -2.86
N ALA A 112 -23.20 4.04 -1.59
CA ALA A 112 -23.98 3.54 -0.46
C ALA A 112 -25.39 4.17 -0.44
N ALA A 113 -25.47 5.49 -0.62
CA ALA A 113 -26.73 6.23 -0.64
C ALA A 113 -27.66 5.77 -1.78
N ASP A 114 -27.12 5.52 -2.98
CA ASP A 114 -27.87 4.97 -4.12
C ASP A 114 -28.52 3.61 -3.82
N ARG A 115 -28.00 2.89 -2.83
CA ARG A 115 -28.48 1.58 -2.36
C ARG A 115 -29.26 1.65 -1.06
N GLY A 116 -29.48 2.85 -0.51
CA GLY A 116 -30.14 3.04 0.78
C GLY A 116 -29.30 2.60 1.98
N ILE A 117 -27.99 2.45 1.82
CA ILE A 117 -27.05 2.08 2.88
C ILE A 117 -26.50 3.37 3.51
N GLY A 118 -26.63 3.49 4.84
CA GLY A 118 -26.18 4.66 5.59
C GLY A 118 -24.80 4.51 6.24
N THR A 119 -24.12 3.37 6.07
CA THR A 119 -22.85 3.09 6.75
C THR A 119 -21.79 2.64 5.75
N VAL A 120 -20.67 3.36 5.74
CA VAL A 120 -19.44 2.96 5.03
C VAL A 120 -18.42 2.49 6.06
N CYS A 121 -17.82 1.33 5.80
CA CYS A 121 -16.78 0.75 6.64
C CYS A 121 -15.43 0.74 5.92
N ASP A 122 -14.33 0.84 6.67
CA ASP A 122 -12.99 0.65 6.14
C ASP A 122 -12.18 -0.42 6.90
N GLY A 123 -11.00 -0.74 6.37
CA GLY A 123 -10.07 -1.70 6.95
C GLY A 123 -9.12 -1.12 8.01
N THR A 124 -9.35 0.07 8.56
CA THR A 124 -8.44 0.64 9.55
C THR A 124 -8.42 -0.23 10.81
N ASN A 125 -7.23 -0.64 11.25
CA ASN A 125 -6.99 -1.57 12.35
C ASN A 125 -6.23 -0.90 13.51
N ALA A 126 -6.16 -1.56 14.67
CA ALA A 126 -5.57 -1.00 15.89
C ALA A 126 -4.05 -0.78 15.84
N SER A 127 -3.36 -1.29 14.82
CA SER A 127 -1.94 -1.02 14.57
C SER A 127 -1.70 0.21 13.68
N ASP A 128 -2.74 0.80 13.08
CA ASP A 128 -2.60 1.96 12.19
C ASP A 128 -2.39 3.29 12.94
N PRO A 129 -3.08 3.57 14.07
CA PRO A 129 -2.79 4.73 14.90
C PRO A 129 -1.40 4.57 15.55
N GLY A 130 -0.38 5.22 14.99
CA GLY A 130 1.01 5.12 15.42
C GLY A 130 1.82 6.38 15.11
N GLU A 131 3.11 6.39 15.48
CA GLU A 131 3.99 7.57 15.37
C GLU A 131 4.14 8.04 13.91
N GLY A 132 3.71 9.28 13.63
CA GLY A 132 3.88 9.95 12.34
C GLY A 132 2.64 10.74 11.88
N HIS A 133 2.80 11.56 10.84
CA HIS A 133 1.70 12.26 10.19
C HIS A 133 0.93 11.30 9.27
N ARG A 134 -0.35 11.08 9.55
CA ARG A 134 -1.24 10.15 8.82
C ARG A 134 -2.45 10.89 8.23
N PRO A 135 -2.24 11.80 7.27
CA PRO A 135 -3.30 12.69 6.77
C PRO A 135 -4.52 11.92 6.21
N GLY A 136 -4.32 10.69 5.72
CA GLY A 136 -5.44 9.84 5.28
C GLY A 136 -6.38 9.37 6.39
N LEU A 137 -5.96 9.33 7.67
CA LEU A 137 -6.85 8.98 8.78
C LEU A 137 -7.78 10.14 9.16
N ASP A 138 -7.33 11.38 8.97
CA ASP A 138 -8.15 12.57 9.22
C ASP A 138 -9.44 12.54 8.37
N ALA A 139 -9.33 12.10 7.10
CA ALA A 139 -10.48 11.93 6.21
C ALA A 139 -11.48 10.86 6.68
N VAL A 140 -11.02 9.81 7.37
CA VAL A 140 -11.88 8.74 7.92
C VAL A 140 -12.73 9.30 9.05
N GLU A 141 -12.11 10.08 9.93
CA GLU A 141 -12.77 10.72 11.06
C GLU A 141 -13.78 11.79 10.58
N GLU A 142 -13.39 12.63 9.63
CA GLU A 142 -14.24 13.71 9.11
C GLU A 142 -15.46 13.22 8.34
N LEU A 143 -15.37 12.04 7.70
CA LEU A 143 -16.45 11.43 6.94
C LEU A 143 -17.23 10.40 7.77
N ASP A 144 -17.05 10.34 9.09
CA ASP A 144 -17.75 9.43 10.00
C ASP A 144 -17.68 7.95 9.56
N VAL A 145 -16.56 7.54 8.94
CA VAL A 145 -16.39 6.15 8.46
C VAL A 145 -16.25 5.20 9.65
N VAL A 146 -16.91 4.06 9.58
CA VAL A 146 -16.83 3.04 10.62
C VAL A 146 -15.60 2.17 10.39
N SER A 147 -14.76 2.02 11.40
CA SER A 147 -13.57 1.14 11.35
C SER A 147 -13.74 -0.02 12.35
N PRO A 148 -14.40 -1.14 11.98
CA PRO A 148 -14.74 -2.20 12.92
C PRO A 148 -13.51 -2.84 13.57
N LEU A 149 -12.41 -2.99 12.81
CA LEU A 149 -11.18 -3.59 13.33
C LEU A 149 -10.54 -2.70 14.40
N LEU A 150 -10.43 -1.40 14.12
CA LEU A 150 -9.95 -0.42 15.08
C LEU A 150 -10.83 -0.37 16.33
N GLN A 151 -12.15 -0.31 16.18
CA GLN A 151 -13.10 -0.25 17.29
C GLN A 151 -13.06 -1.50 18.19
N ALA A 152 -12.80 -2.68 17.61
CA ALA A 152 -12.62 -3.93 18.34
C ALA A 152 -11.19 -4.15 18.87
N GLY A 153 -10.25 -3.21 18.64
CA GLY A 153 -8.87 -3.33 19.09
C GLY A 153 -8.10 -4.47 18.40
N ILE A 154 -8.44 -4.78 17.15
CA ILE A 154 -7.82 -5.83 16.34
C ILE A 154 -6.55 -5.26 15.69
N THR A 155 -5.40 -5.83 16.04
CA THR A 155 -4.08 -5.48 15.50
C THR A 155 -3.80 -6.18 14.17
N LYS A 156 -2.77 -5.73 13.44
CA LYS A 156 -2.41 -6.28 12.13
C LYS A 156 -2.17 -7.80 12.13
N ASP A 157 -1.53 -8.33 13.17
CA ASP A 157 -1.27 -9.77 13.27
C ASP A 157 -2.55 -10.56 13.58
N GLU A 158 -3.47 -9.96 14.33
CA GLU A 158 -4.78 -10.55 14.59
C GLU A 158 -5.66 -10.53 13.34
N VAL A 159 -5.58 -9.49 12.50
CA VAL A 159 -6.23 -9.49 11.18
C VAL A 159 -5.81 -10.71 10.36
N ARG A 160 -4.51 -11.04 10.31
CA ARG A 160 -4.04 -12.22 9.57
C ARG A 160 -4.61 -13.53 10.13
N GLN A 161 -4.66 -13.67 11.45
CA GLN A 161 -5.28 -14.85 12.09
C GLN A 161 -6.77 -14.97 11.76
N ILE A 162 -7.49 -13.85 11.67
CA ILE A 162 -8.90 -13.84 11.26
C ILE A 162 -9.00 -14.21 9.77
N ALA A 163 -8.15 -13.66 8.90
CA ALA A 163 -8.13 -14.00 7.49
C ALA A 163 -7.91 -15.50 7.26
N GLU A 164 -6.94 -16.11 7.97
CA GLU A 164 -6.71 -17.56 7.95
C GLU A 164 -7.93 -18.35 8.43
N HIS A 165 -8.62 -17.88 9.48
CA HIS A 165 -9.82 -18.54 10.01
C HIS A 165 -10.97 -18.56 8.99
N TYR A 166 -11.16 -17.46 8.26
CA TYR A 166 -12.13 -17.37 7.17
C TYR A 166 -11.65 -18.05 5.87
N GLY A 167 -10.42 -18.59 5.84
CA GLY A 167 -9.86 -19.24 4.66
C GLY A 167 -9.55 -18.27 3.52
N LEU A 168 -9.20 -17.03 3.82
CA LEU A 168 -8.91 -16.00 2.82
C LEU A 168 -7.47 -16.15 2.30
N ASP A 169 -7.33 -16.33 0.99
CA ASP A 169 -6.04 -16.47 0.29
C ASP A 169 -5.15 -15.21 0.35
N VAL A 170 -5.66 -14.11 0.89
CA VAL A 170 -4.94 -12.83 1.06
C VAL A 170 -4.24 -12.67 2.41
N ALA A 171 -4.29 -13.67 3.30
CA ALA A 171 -3.68 -13.59 4.63
C ALA A 171 -2.18 -13.18 4.59
N ASP A 172 -1.45 -13.71 3.60
CA ASP A 172 -0.03 -13.44 3.39
C ASP A 172 0.24 -12.35 2.33
N LYS A 173 -0.81 -11.76 1.74
CA LYS A 173 -0.64 -10.73 0.71
C LYS A 173 0.02 -9.48 1.35
N PRO A 174 1.17 -9.02 0.84
CA PRO A 174 1.81 -7.83 1.38
C PRO A 174 0.95 -6.59 1.16
N SER A 175 1.02 -5.62 2.09
CA SER A 175 0.34 -4.33 1.92
C SER A 175 0.91 -3.61 0.69
N MET A 176 0.05 -3.35 -0.29
CA MET A 176 0.42 -2.62 -1.50
C MET A 176 0.08 -1.15 -1.36
N ALA A 177 0.99 -0.29 -1.82
CA ALA A 177 0.75 1.14 -1.93
C ALA A 177 0.17 1.47 -3.31
N CYS A 178 -0.52 2.61 -3.43
CA CYS A 178 -1.01 3.13 -4.71
C CYS A 178 0.14 3.51 -5.66
N LEU A 179 -0.13 3.56 -6.98
CA LEU A 179 0.89 3.89 -7.98
C LEU A 179 1.52 5.28 -7.76
N SER A 180 0.77 6.25 -7.23
CA SER A 180 1.32 7.58 -6.92
C SER A 180 2.43 7.54 -5.86
N SER A 181 2.51 6.48 -5.04
CA SER A 181 3.64 6.29 -4.11
C SER A 181 4.96 5.99 -4.82
N ARG A 182 5.00 5.90 -6.15
CA ARG A 182 6.25 5.73 -6.93
C ARG A 182 6.78 7.07 -7.43
N ILE A 183 6.04 8.15 -7.22
CA ILE A 183 6.36 9.50 -7.68
C ILE A 183 6.81 10.32 -6.45
N PRO A 184 8.03 10.89 -6.45
CA PRO A 184 8.53 11.76 -5.39
C PRO A 184 7.58 12.90 -5.05
N THR A 185 7.42 13.19 -3.76
CA THR A 185 6.61 14.31 -3.25
C THR A 185 7.00 15.61 -3.96
N GLY A 186 5.99 16.40 -4.35
CA GLY A 186 6.16 17.65 -5.08
C GLY A 186 6.33 17.51 -6.60
N LEU A 187 6.48 16.29 -7.13
CA LEU A 187 6.36 16.04 -8.57
C LEU A 187 4.93 15.71 -8.93
N GLU A 188 4.40 16.35 -9.97
CA GLU A 188 3.01 16.18 -10.38
C GLU A 188 2.66 14.72 -10.71
N VAL A 189 1.54 14.25 -10.18
CA VAL A 189 0.97 12.95 -10.54
C VAL A 189 0.19 13.10 -11.83
N THR A 190 0.61 12.39 -12.88
CA THR A 190 -0.04 12.44 -14.20
C THR A 190 -0.40 11.03 -14.68
N GLU A 191 -1.41 10.94 -15.55
CA GLU A 191 -1.81 9.68 -16.18
C GLU A 191 -0.64 9.01 -16.91
N GLU A 192 0.21 9.79 -17.58
CA GLU A 192 1.40 9.32 -18.27
C GLU A 192 2.37 8.62 -17.30
N ARG A 193 2.69 9.27 -16.17
CA ARG A 193 3.58 8.71 -15.13
C ARG A 193 3.00 7.43 -14.54
N LEU A 194 1.73 7.46 -14.15
CA LEU A 194 1.04 6.30 -13.58
C LEU A 194 1.03 5.12 -14.56
N THR A 195 0.71 5.38 -15.83
CA THR A 195 0.68 4.36 -16.88
C THR A 195 2.05 3.74 -17.13
N ARG A 196 3.12 4.55 -17.21
CA ARG A 196 4.47 4.00 -17.42
C ARG A 196 4.97 3.24 -16.21
N ILE A 197 4.67 3.68 -14.99
CA ILE A 197 4.98 2.95 -13.76
C ILE A 197 4.28 1.60 -13.73
N GLU A 198 2.97 1.54 -14.03
CA GLU A 198 2.21 0.29 -14.01
C GLU A 198 2.78 -0.72 -15.03
N LYS A 199 3.08 -0.27 -16.26
CA LYS A 199 3.68 -1.11 -17.30
C LYS A 199 5.07 -1.61 -16.89
N ALA A 200 5.87 -0.73 -16.30
CA ALA A 200 7.18 -1.06 -15.76
C ALA A 200 7.09 -2.15 -14.68
N GLU A 201 6.19 -1.98 -13.71
CA GLU A 201 5.95 -2.94 -12.62
C GLU A 201 5.41 -4.29 -13.15
N ARG A 202 4.61 -4.29 -14.22
CA ARG A 202 4.15 -5.52 -14.88
C ARG A 202 5.29 -6.35 -15.48
N LEU A 203 6.32 -5.70 -16.03
CA LEU A 203 7.51 -6.41 -16.52
C LEU A 203 8.18 -7.18 -15.38
N LEU A 204 8.44 -6.53 -14.25
CA LEU A 204 9.09 -7.16 -13.11
C LEU A 204 8.27 -8.35 -12.61
N ARG A 205 6.96 -8.20 -12.49
CA ARG A 205 6.08 -9.31 -12.12
C ARG A 205 6.18 -10.50 -13.08
N THR A 206 6.22 -10.24 -14.38
CA THR A 206 6.36 -11.28 -15.41
C THR A 206 7.69 -12.04 -15.30
N TRP A 207 8.73 -11.38 -14.79
CA TRP A 207 10.03 -11.97 -14.49
C TRP A 207 10.09 -12.72 -13.15
N GLY A 208 9.00 -12.73 -12.39
CA GLY A 208 8.86 -13.50 -11.15
C GLY A 208 9.32 -12.78 -9.89
N PHE A 209 9.57 -11.46 -9.95
CA PHE A 209 9.79 -10.67 -8.74
C PHE A 209 8.52 -10.64 -7.89
N SER A 210 8.67 -10.81 -6.59
CA SER A 210 7.60 -10.85 -5.61
C SER A 210 7.51 -9.56 -4.79
N GLN A 211 8.64 -8.89 -4.57
CA GLN A 211 8.70 -7.61 -3.88
C GLN A 211 9.48 -6.60 -4.70
N PHE A 212 8.78 -5.63 -5.29
CA PHE A 212 9.42 -4.65 -6.16
C PHE A 212 8.67 -3.34 -6.26
N ARG A 213 9.38 -2.29 -6.69
CA ARG A 213 8.83 -0.98 -7.10
C ARG A 213 9.61 -0.43 -8.27
N VAL A 214 8.93 0.32 -9.13
CA VAL A 214 9.61 1.18 -10.11
C VAL A 214 9.29 2.62 -9.77
N ARG A 215 10.25 3.33 -9.18
CA ARG A 215 10.11 4.75 -8.85
C ARG A 215 10.41 5.61 -10.07
N ASP A 216 9.62 6.65 -10.25
CA ASP A 216 9.74 7.60 -11.34
C ASP A 216 10.33 8.92 -10.84
N HIS A 217 11.63 9.09 -11.07
CA HIS A 217 12.40 10.28 -10.71
C HIS A 217 12.62 11.18 -11.93
N ASP A 218 11.53 11.63 -12.53
CA ASP A 218 11.53 12.57 -13.66
C ASP A 218 12.41 12.13 -14.85
N GLY A 219 12.05 10.99 -15.43
CA GLY A 219 12.80 10.38 -16.55
C GLY A 219 13.78 9.30 -16.11
N LEU A 220 14.09 9.20 -14.80
CA LEU A 220 14.86 8.09 -14.24
C LEU A 220 13.92 7.02 -13.65
N ALA A 221 13.93 5.81 -14.21
CA ALA A 221 13.31 4.63 -13.60
C ALA A 221 14.27 4.01 -12.57
N ARG A 222 13.97 4.15 -11.29
CA ARG A 222 14.71 3.47 -10.22
C ARG A 222 13.97 2.20 -9.79
N ILE A 223 14.55 1.06 -10.10
CA ILE A 223 14.04 -0.26 -9.76
C ILE A 223 14.47 -0.62 -8.33
N GLU A 224 13.51 -0.95 -7.48
CA GLU A 224 13.72 -1.52 -6.16
C GLU A 224 13.20 -2.96 -6.18
N VAL A 225 13.97 -3.93 -5.65
CA VAL A 225 13.58 -5.34 -5.52
C VAL A 225 13.88 -5.86 -4.11
N GLY A 226 13.28 -6.97 -3.72
CA GLY A 226 13.63 -7.67 -2.47
C GLY A 226 15.14 -7.96 -2.40
N ALA A 227 15.72 -7.88 -1.20
CA ALA A 227 17.16 -8.07 -1.01
C ALA A 227 17.62 -9.48 -1.45
N ASP A 228 16.75 -10.47 -1.29
CA ASP A 228 16.90 -11.85 -1.74
C ASP A 228 16.68 -12.04 -3.25
N GLU A 229 16.12 -11.05 -3.93
CA GLU A 229 15.84 -11.07 -5.37
C GLU A 229 16.91 -10.31 -6.19
N LEU A 230 17.92 -9.72 -5.54
CA LEU A 230 18.96 -8.92 -6.18
C LEU A 230 19.78 -9.72 -7.20
N GLU A 231 20.07 -10.99 -6.93
CA GLU A 231 20.77 -11.86 -7.88
C GLU A 231 19.99 -12.02 -9.19
N THR A 232 18.67 -12.18 -9.11
CA THR A 232 17.78 -12.22 -10.27
C THR A 232 17.77 -10.89 -11.02
N ALA A 233 17.78 -9.76 -10.30
CA ALA A 233 17.82 -8.42 -10.90
C ALA A 233 19.15 -8.10 -11.62
N LEU A 234 20.22 -8.81 -11.30
CA LEU A 234 21.52 -8.69 -11.95
C LEU A 234 21.71 -9.68 -13.11
N ASN A 235 20.72 -10.51 -13.40
CA ASN A 235 20.73 -11.40 -14.56
C ASN A 235 20.86 -10.58 -15.86
N PRO A 236 21.84 -10.85 -16.74
CA PRO A 236 22.05 -10.07 -17.97
C PRO A 236 20.84 -10.00 -18.91
N ASP A 237 20.03 -11.06 -18.97
CA ASP A 237 18.83 -11.11 -19.81
C ASP A 237 17.74 -10.20 -19.24
N PHE A 238 17.56 -10.20 -17.92
CA PHE A 238 16.65 -9.27 -17.24
C PHE A 238 17.14 -7.83 -17.41
N VAL A 239 18.43 -7.55 -17.18
CA VAL A 239 18.99 -6.20 -17.32
C VAL A 239 18.75 -5.64 -18.73
N ALA A 240 18.96 -6.46 -19.77
CA ALA A 240 18.67 -6.05 -21.14
C ALA A 240 17.18 -5.79 -21.37
N ALA A 241 16.32 -6.70 -20.93
CA ALA A 241 14.87 -6.58 -21.06
C ALA A 241 14.30 -5.37 -20.31
N ALA A 242 14.74 -5.16 -19.06
CA ALA A 242 14.36 -4.02 -18.24
C ALA A 242 14.81 -2.71 -18.89
N ARG A 243 16.09 -2.61 -19.31
CA ARG A 243 16.58 -1.41 -20.00
C ARG A 243 15.72 -1.08 -21.23
N ASP A 244 15.56 -2.03 -22.14
CA ASP A 244 14.89 -1.78 -23.41
C ASP A 244 13.41 -1.42 -23.19
N HIS A 245 12.73 -2.14 -22.28
CA HIS A 245 11.34 -1.85 -21.97
C HIS A 245 11.12 -0.50 -21.30
N MET A 246 11.94 -0.12 -20.31
CA MET A 246 11.80 1.17 -19.63
C MET A 246 12.09 2.35 -20.59
N LEU A 247 13.08 2.21 -21.47
CA LEU A 247 13.36 3.22 -22.50
C LEU A 247 12.15 3.38 -23.45
N ASP A 248 11.54 2.28 -23.87
CA ASP A 248 10.31 2.30 -24.70
C ASP A 248 9.11 2.94 -23.98
N LEU A 249 9.08 2.88 -22.64
CA LEU A 249 8.07 3.51 -21.80
C LEU A 249 8.33 5.01 -21.56
N GLY A 250 9.42 5.57 -22.09
CA GLY A 250 9.74 6.99 -22.02
C GLY A 250 10.60 7.40 -20.82
N PHE A 251 11.32 6.46 -20.20
CA PHE A 251 12.40 6.80 -19.27
C PHE A 251 13.69 7.09 -20.05
N ASP A 252 14.48 8.06 -19.59
CA ASP A 252 15.82 8.38 -20.12
C ASP A 252 16.90 7.44 -19.55
N HIS A 253 16.70 7.01 -18.31
CA HIS A 253 17.66 6.23 -17.55
C HIS A 253 16.97 5.15 -16.72
N VAL A 254 17.67 4.04 -16.52
CA VAL A 254 17.21 2.89 -15.73
C VAL A 254 18.28 2.52 -14.73
N THR A 255 17.93 2.48 -13.46
CA THR A 255 18.84 2.14 -12.36
C THR A 255 18.23 1.05 -11.49
N LEU A 256 19.11 0.32 -10.80
CA LEU A 256 18.75 -0.60 -9.73
C LEU A 256 19.18 0.04 -8.42
N ASP A 257 18.25 0.16 -7.47
CA ASP A 257 18.57 0.62 -6.13
C ASP A 257 19.32 -0.48 -5.38
N LEU A 258 20.56 -0.15 -4.97
CA LEU A 258 21.44 -1.10 -4.28
C LEU A 258 21.03 -1.34 -2.82
N GLN A 259 20.20 -0.46 -2.25
CA GLN A 259 19.58 -0.67 -0.94
C GLN A 259 18.42 -1.68 -1.04
N GLY A 260 17.87 -1.87 -2.23
CA GLY A 260 16.72 -2.74 -2.48
C GLY A 260 15.39 -2.08 -2.11
N TYR A 261 14.37 -2.90 -1.89
CA TYR A 261 13.03 -2.44 -1.50
C TYR A 261 12.99 -1.98 -0.05
N GLU A 262 12.53 -0.75 0.17
CA GLU A 262 12.24 -0.19 1.48
C GLU A 262 10.90 0.56 1.50
N THR A 263 10.21 0.50 2.63
CA THR A 263 8.98 1.27 2.83
C THR A 263 9.32 2.75 3.03
N GLY A 264 8.79 3.62 2.16
CA GLY A 264 8.98 5.08 2.27
C GLY A 264 10.22 5.66 1.59
N SER A 265 11.00 4.86 0.85
CA SER A 265 12.27 5.28 0.23
C SER A 265 12.17 6.24 -0.97
N VAL A 266 10.97 6.69 -1.34
CA VAL A 266 10.71 7.47 -2.56
C VAL A 266 11.44 8.81 -2.54
N SER A 267 11.35 9.49 -1.39
CA SER A 267 12.04 10.75 -1.13
C SER A 267 13.09 10.43 -0.06
N PRO A 268 14.39 10.55 -0.36
CA PRO A 268 15.40 10.47 0.69
C PRO A 268 15.10 11.54 1.76
N ALA A 269 15.30 11.21 3.03
CA ALA A 269 15.14 12.18 4.11
C ALA A 269 15.96 13.43 3.79
N SER A 270 15.32 14.59 3.83
CA SER A 270 16.03 15.86 3.65
C SER A 270 16.93 16.08 4.87
N GLU A 271 18.05 16.79 4.72
CA GLU A 271 18.93 17.12 5.86
C GLU A 271 18.19 17.85 7.00
N ALA A 272 16.97 18.36 6.77
CA ALA A 272 16.10 18.96 7.79
C ALA A 272 15.48 17.94 8.76
N ASP A 273 15.44 16.66 8.41
CA ASP A 273 14.89 15.59 9.26
C ASP A 273 15.96 14.97 10.20
N ALA A 274 17.24 15.34 10.02
CA ALA A 274 18.36 14.81 10.79
C ALA A 274 18.59 15.50 12.15
N ASP A 275 17.98 16.67 12.39
CA ASP A 275 18.17 17.45 13.62
C ASP A 275 17.36 16.93 14.84
N GLY A 276 16.62 15.82 14.68
CA GLY A 276 15.83 15.19 15.76
C GLY A 276 16.47 13.96 16.42
N ALA A 277 17.52 13.39 15.85
CA ALA A 277 18.16 12.18 16.39
C ALA A 277 19.36 12.55 17.26
N GLY A 278 19.17 12.49 18.57
CA GLY A 278 20.17 12.82 19.59
C GLY A 278 21.53 12.14 19.38
N ASP A 279 22.55 12.98 19.46
CA ASP A 279 23.97 12.67 19.47
C ASP A 279 24.35 11.60 20.50
N ALA A 280 24.96 10.52 20.01
CA ALA A 280 25.82 9.66 20.82
C ALA A 280 26.97 9.12 19.96
N ARG A 281 27.89 10.00 19.52
CA ARG A 281 29.22 9.57 19.05
C ARG A 281 30.27 9.81 20.13
N ALA A 282 30.53 8.79 20.94
CA ALA A 282 31.73 8.72 21.77
C ALA A 282 32.93 8.34 20.89
N VAL A 283 33.84 9.30 20.71
CA VAL A 283 35.18 9.08 20.16
C VAL A 283 36.04 8.38 21.22
N ASN A 284 36.72 7.30 20.86
CA ASN A 284 37.92 6.85 21.56
C ASN A 284 38.97 6.42 20.54
N THR A 285 40.18 6.91 20.77
CA THR A 285 41.36 6.86 19.92
C THR A 285 42.35 5.80 20.44
N GLU A 286 43.15 5.25 19.53
CA GLU A 286 44.48 4.62 19.70
C GLU A 286 44.59 3.08 19.85
N GLY A 287 45.26 2.44 18.87
CA GLY A 287 45.95 1.13 19.00
C GLY A 287 45.85 0.16 17.80
N GLU A 288 46.85 0.15 16.92
CA GLU A 288 47.00 -0.59 15.63
C GLU A 288 47.35 -2.11 15.75
N PRO A 289 47.41 -2.92 14.66
CA PRO A 289 46.46 -4.01 14.41
C PRO A 289 47.07 -5.43 14.41
N VAL A 290 46.20 -6.46 14.36
CA VAL A 290 46.57 -7.81 13.90
C VAL A 290 45.64 -8.17 12.73
N VAL A 291 46.24 -8.40 11.56
CA VAL A 291 45.58 -8.67 10.28
C VAL A 291 44.74 -9.95 10.30
N GLU A 292 43.54 -9.89 9.68
CA GLU A 292 43.04 -10.79 8.62
C GLU A 292 41.51 -10.62 8.46
N ASP A 293 41.04 -9.70 7.59
CA ASP A 293 39.76 -9.89 6.86
C ASP A 293 39.58 -8.88 5.71
N VAL A 294 38.86 -9.28 4.67
CA VAL A 294 38.88 -8.80 3.27
C VAL A 294 38.29 -7.39 3.04
N PHE A 295 38.04 -6.60 4.07
CA PHE A 295 37.51 -5.22 3.97
C PHE A 295 38.59 -4.14 3.77
N ALA A 296 39.86 -4.51 3.70
CA ALA A 296 40.96 -3.58 3.44
C ALA A 296 41.27 -3.46 1.94
N ARG A 297 40.40 -2.81 1.19
CA ARG A 297 40.81 -2.12 -0.05
C ARG A 297 40.25 -0.71 -0.02
N ASP A 298 41.16 0.26 -0.01
CA ASP A 298 40.85 1.65 -0.31
C ASP A 298 40.08 1.71 -1.63
N TYR A 299 38.85 2.20 -1.57
CA TYR A 299 38.12 2.58 -2.79
C TYR A 299 38.94 3.71 -3.44
N PRO A 300 39.32 3.58 -4.72
CA PRO A 300 39.98 4.68 -5.40
C PRO A 300 39.00 5.84 -5.50
N THR A 301 39.18 6.85 -4.64
CA THR A 301 38.65 8.19 -4.86
C THR A 301 39.55 8.86 -5.89
N SER A 302 39.16 8.78 -7.16
CA SER A 302 39.69 9.65 -8.21
C SER A 302 38.76 10.82 -8.42
#